data_AF-A0A672KFM2-F1
#
_entry.id   AF-A0A672KFM2-F1
#
_cell.length_a   1.000
_cell.length_b   1.000
_cell.length_c   1.000
_cell.angle_alpha   90.00
_cell.angle_beta   90.00
_cell.angle_gamma   90.00
#
_symmetry.space_group_name_H-M   'P 1'
#
loop_
_entity.id
_entity.type
_entity.pdbx_description
1 polymer ?
#
loop_
_entity_poly.entity_id
_entity_poly.type
_entity_poly.pdbx_seq_one_letter_code
_entity_poly.pdbx_strand_id
1 'polypeptide(L)'
;MDIGGTLVKLVYFEPKDITAEEEQEEVESLKSIRRYLTSHTAYGKTGIRDVHLELSDLTLWGRKGNLHFIRFPTHELPAFLQMGRDKHFSSLHTTLCATGGGTFKYEDDFRTV
;
A
#
# COMPACT_ATOMS: atom_id res chain seq x y z
N MET A 1 -6.11 3.48 3.88
CA MET A 1 -5.56 2.68 5.00
C MET A 1 -6.51 2.81 6.19
N ASP A 2 -6.79 1.73 6.91
CA ASP A 2 -7.52 1.76 8.19
C ASP A 2 -6.58 1.32 9.32
N ILE A 3 -6.35 2.20 10.28
CA ILE A 3 -5.46 1.98 11.42
C ILE A 3 -6.31 1.74 12.67
N GLY A 4 -6.67 0.48 12.89
CA GLY A 4 -7.45 0.04 14.04
C GLY A 4 -6.59 -0.15 15.30
N GLY A 5 -7.24 -0.50 16.42
CA GLY A 5 -6.53 -0.76 17.68
C GLY A 5 -5.60 -1.98 17.65
N THR A 6 -5.95 -3.01 16.87
CA THR A 6 -5.20 -4.28 16.80
C THR A 6 -4.61 -4.54 15.43
N LEU A 7 -5.33 -4.22 14.36
CA LEU A 7 -4.92 -4.47 12.98
C LEU A 7 -4.97 -3.18 12.17
N VAL A 8 -3.94 -3.01 11.35
CA VAL A 8 -3.93 -2.11 10.21
C VAL A 8 -4.41 -2.88 8.98
N LYS A 9 -5.25 -2.24 8.17
CA LYS A 9 -5.71 -2.76 6.88
C LYS A 9 -5.30 -1.78 5.79
N LEU A 10 -4.65 -2.30 4.77
CA LEU A 10 -4.26 -1.60 3.57
C LEU A 10 -5.01 -2.21 2.39
N VAL A 11 -5.64 -1.33 1.61
CA VAL A 11 -6.26 -1.69 0.33
C VAL A 11 -5.38 -1.09 -0.74
N TYR A 12 -4.96 -1.91 -1.70
CA TYR A 12 -4.08 -1.50 -2.79
C TYR A 12 -4.74 -1.83 -4.13
N PHE A 13 -4.96 -0.81 -4.95
CA PHE A 13 -5.37 -1.00 -6.34
C PHE A 13 -4.13 -1.17 -7.20
N GLU A 14 -4.01 -2.33 -7.86
CA GLU A 14 -2.97 -2.65 -8.83
C GLU A 14 -3.53 -2.45 -10.24
N PRO A 15 -3.13 -1.39 -10.97
CA PRO A 15 -3.55 -1.21 -12.35
C PRO A 15 -2.98 -2.34 -13.23
N LYS A 16 -3.82 -2.89 -14.10
CA LYS A 16 -3.45 -3.95 -15.07
C LYS A 16 -3.49 -3.46 -16.51
N ASP A 17 -3.83 -2.20 -16.71
CA ASP A 17 -4.00 -1.52 -18.00
C ASP A 17 -2.91 -0.47 -18.28
N ILE A 18 -1.74 -0.61 -17.64
CA ILE A 18 -0.63 0.32 -17.79
C ILE A 18 -0.06 0.20 -19.21
N THR A 19 0.04 1.32 -19.93
CA THR A 19 0.65 1.34 -21.28
C THR A 19 2.18 1.36 -21.20
N ALA A 20 2.85 1.06 -22.32
CA ALA A 20 4.32 1.10 -22.37
C ALA A 20 4.86 2.53 -22.14
N GLU A 21 4.15 3.55 -22.61
CA GLU A 21 4.47 4.95 -22.37
C GLU A 21 4.34 5.31 -20.89
N GLU A 22 3.23 4.91 -20.25
CA GLU A 22 3.02 5.12 -18.81
C GLU A 22 4.11 4.41 -17.98
N GLU A 23 4.51 3.20 -18.36
CA GLU A 23 5.56 2.44 -17.67
C GLU A 23 6.95 3.09 -17.82
N GLN A 24 7.20 3.79 -18.93
CA GLN A 24 8.46 4.51 -19.16
C GLN A 24 8.53 5.82 -18.35
N GLU A 25 7.39 6.47 -18.13
CA GLU A 25 7.24 7.68 -17.30
C GLU A 25 7.17 7.35 -15.80
N GLU A 26 6.76 6.13 -15.45
CA GLU A 26 6.66 5.66 -14.06
C GLU A 26 8.02 5.65 -13.36
N VAL A 27 8.10 6.39 -12.25
CA VAL A 27 9.31 6.48 -11.42
C VAL A 27 9.67 5.10 -10.86
N GLU A 28 10.95 4.78 -10.76
CA GLU A 28 11.39 3.43 -10.39
C GLU A 28 10.99 3.00 -8.97
N SER A 29 10.71 3.95 -8.09
CA SER A 29 10.09 3.72 -6.79
C SER A 29 8.65 3.17 -6.91
N LEU A 30 7.83 3.71 -7.83
CA LEU A 30 6.47 3.21 -8.12
C LEU A 30 6.51 1.74 -8.53
N LYS A 31 7.41 1.38 -9.45
CA LYS A 31 7.59 -0.01 -9.89
C LYS A 31 8.05 -0.92 -8.76
N SER A 32 8.99 -0.47 -7.95
CA SER A 32 9.49 -1.22 -6.79
C SER A 32 8.39 -1.52 -5.78
N ILE A 33 7.48 -0.57 -5.56
CA ILE A 33 6.41 -0.69 -4.57
C ILE A 33 5.27 -1.55 -5.10
N ARG A 34 4.86 -1.34 -6.36
CA ARG A 34 3.94 -2.25 -7.06
C ARG A 34 4.45 -3.69 -6.97
N ARG A 35 5.70 -3.92 -7.36
CA ARG A 35 6.33 -5.23 -7.28
C ARG A 35 6.37 -5.77 -5.86
N TYR A 36 6.72 -4.95 -4.86
CA TYR A 36 6.75 -5.38 -3.47
C TYR A 36 5.38 -5.88 -3.00
N LEU A 37 4.32 -5.10 -3.26
CA LEU A 37 2.95 -5.43 -2.87
C LEU A 37 2.39 -6.63 -3.64
N THR A 38 2.79 -6.88 -4.89
CA THR A 38 2.16 -7.92 -5.71
C THR A 38 2.94 -9.23 -5.73
N SER A 39 4.27 -9.19 -5.60
CA SER A 39 5.13 -10.39 -5.70
C SER A 39 5.22 -11.22 -4.42
N HIS A 40 4.75 -10.69 -3.29
CA HIS A 40 4.77 -11.39 -2.01
C HIS A 40 3.36 -11.53 -1.44
N THR A 41 3.13 -12.61 -0.70
CA THR A 41 1.92 -12.82 0.11
C THR A 41 2.16 -12.52 1.59
N ALA A 42 3.43 -12.49 2.01
CA ALA A 42 3.86 -12.08 3.34
C ALA A 42 4.82 -10.87 3.25
N TYR A 43 4.59 -9.86 4.09
CA TYR A 43 5.39 -8.64 4.14
C TYR A 43 6.09 -8.54 5.49
N GLY A 44 7.42 -8.56 5.48
CA GLY A 44 8.20 -8.67 6.72
C GLY A 44 7.90 -9.99 7.44
N LYS A 45 7.70 -9.93 8.77
CA LYS A 45 7.38 -11.11 9.59
C LYS A 45 5.88 -11.32 9.84
N THR A 46 5.09 -10.27 9.70
CA THR A 46 3.71 -10.22 10.25
C THR A 46 2.66 -9.69 9.27
N GLY A 47 3.07 -9.06 8.17
CA GLY A 47 2.15 -8.59 7.15
C GLY A 47 1.68 -9.72 6.24
N ILE A 48 0.39 -9.71 5.91
CA ILE A 48 -0.26 -10.76 5.12
C ILE A 48 -1.14 -10.11 4.06
N ARG A 49 -1.03 -10.58 2.82
CA ARG A 49 -2.01 -10.31 1.76
C ARG A 49 -3.03 -11.44 1.73
N ASP A 50 -4.30 -11.11 1.96
CA ASP A 50 -5.39 -12.07 1.92
C ASP A 50 -5.80 -12.31 0.46
N VAL A 51 -5.00 -13.09 -0.27
CA VAL A 51 -5.14 -13.33 -1.73
C VAL A 51 -6.54 -13.82 -2.12
N HIS A 52 -7.18 -14.60 -1.26
CA HIS A 52 -8.53 -15.13 -1.50
C HIS A 52 -9.63 -14.04 -1.53
N LEU A 53 -9.32 -12.82 -1.07
CA LEU A 53 -10.23 -11.66 -1.11
C LEU A 53 -9.99 -10.75 -2.31
N GLU A 54 -8.98 -11.03 -3.15
CA GLU A 54 -8.62 -10.20 -4.29
C GLU A 54 -9.82 -9.99 -5.23
N LEU A 55 -10.16 -8.73 -5.52
CA LEU A 55 -11.14 -8.41 -6.56
C LEU A 55 -10.40 -8.24 -7.87
N SER A 56 -10.50 -9.24 -8.74
CA SER A 56 -9.88 -9.22 -10.07
C SER A 56 -10.73 -8.45 -11.08
N ASP A 57 -10.09 -7.86 -12.08
CA ASP A 57 -10.74 -7.23 -13.24
C ASP A 57 -11.69 -6.06 -12.90
N LEU A 58 -11.41 -5.35 -11.80
CA LEU A 58 -12.19 -4.23 -11.32
C LEU A 58 -11.91 -2.96 -12.13
N THR A 59 -12.98 -2.28 -12.57
CA THR A 59 -12.88 -0.91 -13.08
C THR A 59 -13.09 0.08 -11.94
N LEU A 60 -12.06 0.88 -11.66
CA LEU A 60 -12.09 1.92 -10.63
C LEU A 60 -11.50 3.22 -11.20
N TRP A 61 -12.24 4.33 -11.10
CA TRP A 61 -11.85 5.65 -11.60
C TRP A 61 -11.37 5.65 -13.07
N GLY A 62 -12.00 4.83 -13.91
CA GLY A 62 -11.66 4.71 -15.34
C GLY A 62 -10.44 3.84 -15.64
N ARG A 63 -9.79 3.26 -14.63
CA ARG A 63 -8.69 2.30 -14.77
C ARG A 63 -9.16 0.88 -14.50
N LYS A 64 -8.57 -0.09 -15.17
CA LYS A 64 -8.83 -1.52 -15.02
C LYS A 64 -7.70 -2.19 -14.25
N GLY A 65 -8.02 -2.92 -13.20
CA GLY A 65 -7.00 -3.51 -12.32
C GLY A 65 -7.55 -4.47 -11.29
N ASN A 66 -6.71 -4.83 -10.31
CA ASN A 66 -7.07 -5.71 -9.22
C ASN A 66 -7.04 -4.96 -7.89
N LEU A 67 -7.97 -5.26 -6.99
CA LEU A 67 -8.00 -4.70 -5.64
C LEU A 67 -7.48 -5.74 -4.64
N HIS A 68 -6.37 -5.41 -3.99
CA HIS A 68 -5.68 -6.26 -3.01
C HIS A 68 -6.00 -5.84 -1.58
N PHE A 69 -6.13 -6.84 -0.69
CA PHE A 69 -6.37 -6.63 0.73
C PHE A 69 -5.17 -7.13 1.54
N ILE A 70 -4.58 -6.23 2.31
CA ILE A 70 -3.37 -6.45 3.08
C ILE A 70 -3.63 -6.06 4.53
N ARG A 71 -3.11 -6.83 5.48
CA ARG A 71 -3.22 -6.53 6.90
C ARG A 71 -1.94 -6.84 7.65
N PHE A 72 -1.73 -6.12 8.75
CA PHE A 72 -0.65 -6.38 9.70
C PHE A 72 -1.05 -5.86 11.09
N PRO A 73 -0.42 -6.34 12.18
CA PRO A 73 -0.69 -5.84 13.52
C PRO A 73 -0.38 -4.35 13.68
N THR A 74 -1.22 -3.59 14.38
CA THR A 74 -1.01 -2.14 14.58
C THR A 74 0.31 -1.82 15.29
N HIS A 75 0.81 -2.71 16.16
CA HIS A 75 2.10 -2.52 16.82
C HIS A 75 3.30 -2.59 15.87
N GLU A 76 3.12 -3.12 14.64
CA GLU A 76 4.14 -3.18 13.59
C GLU A 76 4.10 -1.94 12.66
N LEU A 77 3.20 -0.98 12.91
CA LEU A 77 3.11 0.24 12.11
C LEU A 77 4.44 1.03 12.05
N PRO A 78 5.23 1.17 13.13
CA PRO A 78 6.54 1.85 13.04
C PRO A 78 7.50 1.16 12.05
N ALA A 79 7.53 -0.18 12.01
CA ALA A 79 8.35 -0.93 11.07
C ALA A 79 7.85 -0.74 9.63
N PHE A 80 6.53 -0.68 9.43
CA PHE A 80 5.94 -0.36 8.13
C PHE A 80 6.32 1.05 7.64
N LEU A 81 6.25 2.06 8.51
CA LEU A 81 6.65 3.44 8.16
C LEU A 81 8.13 3.52 7.81
N GLN A 82 9.00 2.84 8.57
CA GLN A 82 10.42 2.77 8.26
C GLN A 82 10.68 2.12 6.90
N MET A 83 10.00 1.00 6.60
CA MET A 83 10.08 0.36 5.30
C MET A 83 9.57 1.28 4.17
N GLY A 84 8.55 2.09 4.44
CA GLY A 84 8.07 3.12 3.52
C GLY A 84 9.15 4.16 3.20
N ARG A 85 9.87 4.64 4.22
CA ARG A 85 11.02 5.55 4.04
C ARG A 85 12.14 4.92 3.22
N ASP A 86 12.56 3.71 3.58
CA ASP A 86 13.68 3.00 2.95
C ASP A 86 13.39 2.68 1.48
N LYS A 87 12.11 2.47 1.13
CA LYS A 87 11.65 2.22 -0.24
C LYS A 87 11.20 3.49 -0.97
N HIS A 88 11.41 4.68 -0.37
CA HIS A 88 11.06 5.98 -0.95
C HIS A 88 9.57 6.12 -1.32
N PHE A 89 8.67 5.64 -0.46
CA PHE A 89 7.22 5.74 -0.67
C PHE A 89 6.75 7.20 -0.82
N SER A 90 7.45 8.17 -0.25
CA SER A 90 7.15 9.60 -0.39
C SER A 90 7.28 10.14 -1.83
N SER A 91 7.94 9.39 -2.72
CA SER A 91 7.96 9.72 -4.16
C SER A 91 6.72 9.24 -4.93
N LEU A 92 5.86 8.42 -4.32
CA LEU A 92 4.67 7.84 -4.97
C LEU A 92 3.54 8.84 -5.14
N HIS A 93 3.19 9.59 -4.09
CA HIS A 93 2.14 10.63 -4.05
C HIS A 93 2.09 11.21 -2.63
N THR A 94 1.82 12.52 -2.53
CA THR A 94 1.75 13.31 -1.29
C THR A 94 0.56 12.97 -0.37
N THR A 95 -0.33 12.07 -0.77
CA THR A 95 -1.63 11.87 -0.10
C THR A 95 -1.90 10.40 0.17
N LEU A 96 -1.94 10.03 1.46
CA LEU A 96 -2.44 8.75 1.95
C LEU A 96 -3.78 8.95 2.64
N CYS A 97 -4.87 8.47 2.05
CA CYS A 97 -6.17 8.48 2.72
C CYS A 97 -6.19 7.44 3.86
N ALA A 98 -6.35 7.91 5.09
CA ALA A 98 -6.34 7.07 6.29
C ALA A 98 -7.60 7.27 7.16
N THR A 99 -8.06 6.20 7.81
CA THR A 99 -9.19 6.18 8.76
C THR A 99 -8.88 5.27 9.95
N GLY A 100 -9.76 5.22 10.94
CA GLY A 100 -9.56 4.52 12.20
C GLY A 100 -8.88 5.41 13.25
N GLY A 101 -9.02 5.04 14.53
CA GLY A 101 -8.48 5.84 15.64
C GLY A 101 -6.97 5.99 15.62
N GLY A 102 -6.26 5.05 15.00
CA GLY A 102 -4.81 5.12 14.83
C GLY A 102 -4.34 6.21 13.86
N THR A 103 -5.20 6.69 12.94
CA THR A 103 -4.83 7.80 12.04
C THR A 103 -4.47 9.05 12.82
N PHE A 104 -5.26 9.40 13.84
CA PHE A 104 -4.93 10.52 14.73
C PHE A 104 -3.74 10.20 15.62
N LYS A 105 -3.64 8.97 16.14
CA LYS A 105 -2.57 8.56 17.05
C LYS A 105 -1.17 8.62 16.42
N TYR A 106 -1.06 8.24 15.14
CA TYR A 106 0.21 8.11 14.43
C TYR A 106 0.40 9.19 13.37
N GLU A 107 -0.41 10.26 13.37
CA GLU A 107 -0.39 11.30 12.34
C GLU A 107 1.00 11.91 12.15
N ASP A 108 1.65 12.28 13.25
CA ASP A 108 2.99 12.88 13.22
C ASP A 108 4.05 11.91 12.69
N ASP A 109 3.93 10.61 13.00
CA ASP A 109 4.85 9.61 12.48
C ASP A 109 4.76 9.53 10.94
N PHE A 110 3.55 9.60 10.37
CA PHE A 110 3.36 9.64 8.92
C PHE A 110 3.91 10.91 8.27
N ARG A 111 3.90 12.05 8.96
CA ARG A 111 4.48 13.31 8.45
C ARG A 111 6.00 13.28 8.33
N THR A 112 6.66 12.28 8.92
CA THR A 112 8.12 12.08 8.86
C THR A 112 8.59 11.10 7.78
N VAL A 113 7.68 10.62 6.91
CA VAL A 113 7.95 9.60 5.87
C VAL A 113 8.13 10.23 4.48
#